data_AF-A0A3B9CYS3-F1
#
_entry.id   AF-A0A3B9CYS3-F1
#
_cell.length_a   1.000
_cell.length_b   1.000
_cell.length_c   1.000
_cell.angle_alpha   90.00
_cell.angle_beta   90.00
_cell.angle_gamma   90.00
#
_symmetry.space_group_name_H-M   'P 1'
#
loop_
_entity.id
_entity.type
_entity.pdbx_description
1 polymer ?
#
loop_
_entity_poly.entity_id
_entity_poly.type
_entity_poly.pdbx_seq_one_letter_code
_entity_poly.pdbx_strand_id
1 'polypeptide(L)'
;MSTLDDGPGAESSAAVAEILPALRVVTGALIFGVISLLGIGFFLSGEDMVNEPEFMSWLGLGIGGLMFVQHLVVPNFIARAAIRKQGSLEEVDPDTAYHVLAQVFHTQHIVGSAMLEAGAILNVVFFITTNFIGNAVFAGVMALVMIVRLVMLSSAHVWIDEKYQQMS
;
A
#
# COMPACT_ATOMS: atom_id res chain seq x y z
N MET A 1 -38.08 1.71 26.17
CA MET A 1 -36.86 2.44 25.77
C MET A 1 -35.92 1.36 25.24
N SER A 2 -36.01 1.10 23.93
CA SER A 2 -35.22 0.05 23.26
C SER A 2 -33.82 0.62 23.11
N THR A 3 -32.84 0.06 23.81
CA THR A 3 -31.45 0.22 23.41
C THR A 3 -31.36 -0.43 22.04
N LEU A 4 -31.21 0.39 21.00
CA LEU A 4 -30.78 -0.10 19.71
C LEU A 4 -29.41 -0.71 19.97
N ASP A 5 -29.38 -2.04 19.99
CA ASP A 5 -28.16 -2.83 19.97
C ASP A 5 -27.51 -2.52 18.63
N ASP A 6 -26.66 -1.48 18.64
CA ASP A 6 -25.84 -1.08 17.50
C ASP A 6 -24.85 -2.21 17.28
N GLY A 7 -25.31 -3.28 16.62
CA GLY A 7 -24.54 -4.51 16.51
C GLY A 7 -23.15 -4.29 15.91
N PRO A 8 -22.26 -5.30 15.97
CA PRO A 8 -20.83 -5.19 15.67
C PRO A 8 -20.46 -4.54 14.32
N GLY A 9 -21.39 -4.48 13.36
CA GLY A 9 -21.20 -3.75 12.10
C GLY A 9 -21.23 -2.21 12.22
N ALA A 10 -21.92 -1.64 13.22
CA ALA A 10 -21.95 -0.20 13.46
C ALA A 10 -20.60 0.30 14.01
N GLU A 11 -20.01 -0.47 14.93
CA GLU A 11 -18.71 -0.20 15.57
C GLU A 11 -17.57 -0.29 14.55
N SER A 12 -17.53 -1.37 13.76
CA SER A 12 -16.59 -1.55 12.65
C SER A 12 -16.65 -0.38 11.66
N SER A 13 -17.85 0.10 11.33
CA SER A 13 -18.04 1.21 10.41
C SER A 13 -17.45 2.53 10.95
N ALA A 14 -17.52 2.79 12.26
CA ALA A 14 -17.00 4.02 12.86
C ALA A 14 -15.47 4.08 12.83
N ALA A 15 -14.81 3.00 13.26
CA ALA A 15 -13.35 2.91 13.25
C ALA A 15 -12.78 2.99 11.82
N VAL A 16 -13.44 2.35 10.86
CA VAL A 16 -13.07 2.42 9.43
C VAL A 16 -13.24 3.82 8.86
N ALA A 17 -14.35 4.49 9.18
CA ALA A 17 -14.64 5.84 8.70
C ALA A 17 -13.58 6.86 9.17
N GLU A 18 -13.00 6.66 10.35
CA GLU A 18 -11.94 7.52 10.89
C GLU A 18 -10.62 7.38 10.11
N ILE A 19 -10.21 6.15 9.76
CA ILE A 19 -8.90 5.90 9.12
C ILE A 19 -8.91 6.08 7.59
N LEU A 20 -10.06 5.88 6.94
CA LEU A 20 -10.17 5.88 5.48
C LEU A 20 -9.72 7.19 4.80
N PRO A 21 -10.06 8.39 5.31
CA PRO A 21 -9.60 9.64 4.72
C PRO A 21 -8.07 9.75 4.71
N ALA A 22 -7.42 9.41 5.82
CA ALA A 22 -5.96 9.46 5.94
C ALA A 22 -5.28 8.49 4.96
N LEU A 23 -5.79 7.26 4.85
CA LEU A 23 -5.29 6.26 3.92
C LEU A 23 -5.38 6.69 2.45
N ARG A 24 -6.51 7.32 2.08
CA ARG A 24 -6.71 7.84 0.72
C ARG A 24 -5.76 8.99 0.41
N VAL A 25 -5.56 9.91 1.36
CA VAL A 25 -4.63 11.05 1.21
C VAL A 25 -3.19 10.55 1.04
N VAL A 26 -2.72 9.65 1.92
CA VAL A 26 -1.37 9.09 1.83
C VAL A 26 -1.20 8.36 0.51
N THR A 27 -2.07 7.40 0.19
CA THR A 27 -1.97 6.62 -1.06
C THR A 27 -2.00 7.53 -2.29
N GLY A 28 -2.87 8.55 -2.28
CA GLY A 28 -2.94 9.55 -3.35
C GLY A 28 -1.64 10.34 -3.53
N ALA A 29 -1.02 10.76 -2.42
CA ALA A 29 0.27 11.45 -2.46
C ALA A 29 1.38 10.57 -3.06
N LEU A 30 1.43 9.28 -2.68
CA LEU A 30 2.44 8.34 -3.22
C LEU A 30 2.23 8.10 -4.73
N ILE A 31 0.98 7.89 -5.16
CA ILE A 31 0.65 7.75 -6.60
C ILE A 31 1.07 9.01 -7.37
N PHE A 32 0.76 10.19 -6.84
CA PHE A 32 1.10 11.46 -7.47
C PHE A 32 2.62 11.65 -7.59
N GLY A 33 3.39 11.25 -6.58
CA GLY A 33 4.86 11.26 -6.62
C GLY A 33 5.42 10.42 -7.76
N VAL A 34 4.94 9.17 -7.90
CA VAL A 34 5.35 8.27 -9.00
C VAL A 34 4.99 8.83 -10.37
N ILE A 35 3.76 9.34 -10.54
CA ILE A 35 3.30 9.90 -11.82
C ILE A 35 4.10 11.16 -12.18
N SER A 36 4.37 12.03 -11.22
CA SER A 36 5.14 13.25 -11.43
C SER A 36 6.57 12.94 -11.88
N LEU A 37 7.21 11.96 -11.23
CA LEU A 37 8.53 11.50 -11.62
C LEU A 37 8.51 10.85 -13.00
N LEU A 38 7.52 10.02 -13.33
CA LEU A 38 7.36 9.45 -14.66
C LEU A 38 7.30 10.55 -15.73
N GLY A 39 6.49 11.58 -15.49
CA GLY A 39 6.37 12.74 -16.40
C GLY A 39 7.69 13.47 -16.61
N ILE A 40 8.42 13.76 -15.52
CA ILE A 40 9.77 14.34 -15.59
C ILE A 40 10.69 13.42 -16.39
N GLY A 41 10.61 12.11 -16.14
CA GLY A 41 11.51 11.18 -16.78
C GLY A 41 11.31 11.04 -18.28
N PHE A 42 10.06 11.06 -18.75
CA PHE A 42 9.77 11.12 -20.17
C PHE A 42 10.29 12.41 -20.81
N PHE A 43 10.21 13.55 -20.10
CA PHE A 43 10.73 14.82 -20.60
C PHE A 43 12.26 14.82 -20.73
N LEU A 44 12.98 14.21 -19.79
CA LEU A 44 14.44 14.15 -19.79
C LEU A 44 15.03 13.05 -20.70
N SER A 45 14.26 11.99 -21.00
CA SER A 45 14.71 10.85 -21.81
C SER A 45 15.06 11.16 -23.28
N GLY A 46 14.82 12.40 -23.74
CA GLY A 46 15.10 12.86 -25.10
C GLY A 46 16.53 13.33 -25.37
N GLU A 47 17.39 13.43 -24.35
CA GLU A 47 18.80 13.78 -24.53
C GLU A 47 19.65 12.51 -24.59
N ASP A 48 20.48 12.37 -25.64
CA ASP A 48 21.34 11.20 -25.88
C ASP A 48 22.40 11.02 -24.78
N MET A 49 22.01 10.39 -23.66
CA MET A 49 22.96 9.92 -22.66
C MET A 49 23.71 8.70 -23.22
N VAL A 50 25.01 8.90 -23.47
CA VAL A 50 25.92 7.92 -24.05
C VAL A 50 26.07 6.71 -23.11
N ASN A 51 25.92 5.54 -23.70
CA ASN A 51 25.44 4.28 -23.10
C ASN A 51 26.56 3.25 -22.88
N GLU A 52 26.61 2.67 -21.67
CA GLU A 52 26.69 1.20 -21.51
C GLU A 52 25.63 0.79 -20.46
N PRO A 53 24.37 0.51 -20.86
CA PRO A 53 23.21 0.65 -19.99
C PRO A 53 22.51 -0.66 -19.63
N GLU A 54 22.86 -1.79 -20.28
CA GLU A 54 22.08 -3.03 -20.15
C GLU A 54 22.01 -3.53 -18.71
N PHE A 55 23.15 -3.56 -18.00
CA PHE A 55 23.18 -4.03 -16.62
C PHE A 55 22.33 -3.16 -15.69
N MET A 56 22.39 -1.83 -15.82
CA MET A 56 21.60 -0.91 -15.00
C MET A 56 20.10 -1.05 -15.26
N SER A 57 19.70 -1.25 -16.53
CA SER A 57 18.30 -1.46 -16.88
C SER A 57 17.74 -2.74 -16.26
N TRP A 58 18.48 -3.85 -16.33
CA TRP A 58 18.08 -5.12 -15.69
C TRP A 58 18.09 -5.04 -14.17
N LEU A 59 19.03 -4.29 -13.58
CA LEU A 59 19.09 -4.06 -12.14
C LEU A 59 17.84 -3.33 -11.63
N GLY A 60 17.37 -2.32 -12.36
CA GLY A 60 16.14 -1.59 -12.02
C GLY A 60 14.91 -2.48 -11.98
N LEU A 61 14.72 -3.31 -13.01
CA LEU A 61 13.66 -4.32 -13.04
C LEU A 61 13.81 -5.35 -11.92
N GLY A 62 15.04 -5.80 -11.65
CA GLY A 62 15.33 -6.78 -10.59
C GLY A 62 14.95 -6.27 -9.20
N ILE A 63 15.37 -5.04 -8.86
CA ILE A 63 15.03 -4.41 -7.57
C ILE A 63 13.53 -4.09 -7.52
N GLY A 64 12.94 -3.60 -8.61
CA GLY A 64 11.50 -3.37 -8.72
C GLY A 64 10.69 -4.65 -8.48
N GLY A 65 11.09 -5.75 -9.10
CA GLY A 65 10.49 -7.07 -8.90
C GLY A 65 10.63 -7.56 -7.45
N LEU A 66 11.80 -7.33 -6.82
CA LEU A 66 11.99 -7.65 -5.41
C LEU A 66 11.06 -6.82 -4.50
N MET A 67 10.97 -5.51 -4.73
CA MET A 67 10.04 -4.63 -3.99
C MET A 67 8.59 -5.08 -4.18
N PHE A 68 8.24 -5.55 -5.38
CA PHE A 68 6.93 -6.11 -5.67
C PHE A 68 6.65 -7.35 -4.81
N VAL A 69 7.57 -8.32 -4.81
CA VAL A 69 7.42 -9.53 -3.98
C VAL A 69 7.34 -9.15 -2.49
N GLN A 70 8.19 -8.23 -2.03
CA GLN A 70 8.17 -7.81 -0.64
C GLN A 70 6.87 -7.10 -0.25
N HIS A 71 6.21 -6.37 -1.15
CA HIS A 71 4.91 -5.75 -0.85
C HIS A 71 3.82 -6.79 -0.56
N LEU A 72 3.97 -8.04 -1.01
CA LEU A 72 3.01 -9.12 -0.74
C LEU A 72 3.25 -9.75 0.63
N VAL A 73 4.50 -9.77 1.07
CA VAL A 73 4.92 -10.49 2.28
C VAL A 73 4.97 -9.57 3.50
N VAL A 74 5.58 -8.39 3.37
CA VAL A 74 5.87 -7.50 4.50
C VAL A 74 4.60 -6.95 5.16
N PRO A 75 3.59 -6.43 4.43
CA PRO A 75 2.35 -5.95 5.07
C PRO A 75 1.65 -7.04 5.89
N ASN A 76 1.57 -8.25 5.35
CA ASN A 76 0.99 -9.40 6.02
C ASN A 76 1.78 -9.80 7.28
N PHE A 77 3.10 -9.74 7.22
CA PHE A 77 3.95 -10.01 8.37
C PHE A 77 3.75 -8.97 9.48
N ILE A 78 3.69 -7.68 9.13
CA ILE A 78 3.44 -6.58 10.07
C ILE A 78 2.07 -6.75 10.74
N ALA A 79 1.02 -7.04 9.96
CA ALA A 79 -0.32 -7.24 10.50
C ALA A 79 -0.36 -8.41 11.49
N ARG A 80 0.22 -9.56 11.12
CA ARG A 80 0.32 -10.73 12.02
C ARG A 80 1.12 -10.43 13.29
N ALA A 81 2.24 -9.72 13.16
CA ALA A 81 3.07 -9.35 14.31
C ALA A 81 2.35 -8.39 15.26
N ALA A 82 1.63 -7.41 14.71
CA ALA A 82 0.86 -6.43 15.49
C ALA A 82 -0.31 -7.07 16.21
N ILE A 83 -1.06 -7.95 15.53
CA ILE A 83 -2.14 -8.74 16.13
C ILE A 83 -1.61 -9.63 17.26
N ARG A 84 -0.52 -10.37 17.02
CA ARG A 84 0.08 -11.24 18.03
C ARG A 84 0.55 -10.47 19.27
N LYS A 85 0.97 -9.21 19.10
CA LYS A 85 1.41 -8.35 20.21
C LYS A 85 0.24 -7.91 21.11
N GLN A 86 -0.96 -7.78 20.55
CA GLN A 86 -2.17 -7.39 21.29
C GLN A 86 -2.69 -8.51 22.19
N GLY A 87 -2.45 -9.78 21.87
CA GLY A 87 -2.92 -10.92 22.67
C GLY A 87 -4.33 -11.37 22.27
N SER A 88 -5.05 -12.05 23.17
CA SER A 88 -6.49 -12.34 22.95
C SER A 88 -7.27 -11.03 23.10
N LEU A 89 -8.08 -10.71 22.10
CA LEU A 89 -9.00 -9.57 22.14
C LEU A 89 -10.34 -9.95 22.77
N GLU A 90 -10.54 -11.20 23.23
CA GLU A 90 -11.80 -11.65 23.85
C GLU A 90 -12.14 -10.88 25.14
N GLU A 91 -11.13 -10.44 25.90
CA GLU A 91 -11.33 -9.70 27.15
C GLU A 91 -11.40 -8.18 26.94
N VAL A 92 -11.20 -7.72 25.70
CA VAL A 92 -11.19 -6.30 25.34
C VAL A 92 -12.57 -5.91 24.84
N ASP A 93 -13.03 -4.74 25.26
CA ASP A 93 -14.26 -4.12 24.75
C ASP A 93 -14.27 -4.08 23.21
N PRO A 94 -15.36 -4.50 22.54
CA PRO A 94 -15.44 -4.61 21.08
C PRO A 94 -14.95 -3.35 20.34
N ASP A 95 -15.36 -2.16 20.78
CA ASP A 95 -14.93 -0.88 20.19
C ASP A 95 -13.40 -0.72 20.18
N THR A 96 -12.76 -1.10 21.29
CA THR A 96 -11.31 -1.03 21.43
C THR A 96 -10.62 -2.05 20.51
N ALA A 97 -11.18 -3.25 20.37
CA ALA A 97 -10.68 -4.28 19.46
C ALA A 97 -10.77 -3.83 17.99
N TYR A 98 -11.90 -3.26 17.58
CA TYR A 98 -12.10 -2.71 16.23
C TYR A 98 -11.14 -1.55 15.93
N HIS A 99 -10.95 -0.62 16.88
CA HIS A 99 -10.01 0.48 16.70
C HIS A 99 -8.55 -0.01 16.53
N VAL A 100 -8.15 -1.00 17.32
CA VAL A 100 -6.83 -1.65 17.17
C VAL A 100 -6.67 -2.28 15.79
N LEU A 101 -7.65 -3.07 15.34
CA LEU A 101 -7.59 -3.71 14.02
C LEU A 101 -7.56 -2.69 12.89
N ALA A 102 -8.31 -1.59 13.01
CA ALA A 102 -8.28 -0.46 12.09
C ALA A 102 -6.88 0.18 12.00
N GLN A 103 -6.21 0.40 13.14
CA GLN A 103 -4.82 0.91 13.15
C GLN A 103 -3.83 -0.07 12.53
N VAL A 104 -4.00 -1.37 12.75
CA VAL A 104 -3.18 -2.41 12.11
C VAL A 104 -3.40 -2.38 10.60
N PHE A 105 -4.65 -2.29 10.15
CA PHE A 105 -5.00 -2.17 8.74
C PHE A 105 -4.38 -0.93 8.10
N HIS A 106 -4.48 0.20 8.77
CA HIS A 106 -3.87 1.46 8.35
C HIS A 106 -2.36 1.30 8.14
N THR A 107 -1.67 0.75 9.14
CA THR A 107 -0.22 0.56 9.10
C THR A 107 0.21 -0.34 7.96
N GLN A 108 -0.41 -1.52 7.79
CA GLN A 108 -0.03 -2.45 6.72
C GLN A 108 -0.28 -1.85 5.33
N HIS A 109 -1.32 -1.04 5.16
CA HIS A 109 -1.64 -0.43 3.87
C HIS A 109 -0.65 0.68 3.49
N ILE A 110 -0.25 1.53 4.45
CA ILE A 110 0.79 2.54 4.23
C ILE A 110 2.10 1.86 3.85
N VAL A 111 2.53 0.86 4.63
CA VAL A 111 3.79 0.16 4.36
C VAL A 111 3.73 -0.51 2.99
N GLY A 112 2.65 -1.22 2.66
CA GLY A 112 2.48 -1.85 1.35
C GLY A 112 2.52 -0.85 0.18
N SER A 113 1.90 0.32 0.35
CA SER A 113 1.90 1.37 -0.67
C SER A 113 3.28 2.03 -0.83
N ALA A 114 4.01 2.23 0.27
CA ALA A 114 5.37 2.79 0.24
C ALA A 114 6.36 1.86 -0.48
N MET A 115 6.21 0.54 -0.35
CA MET A 115 7.06 -0.43 -1.07
C MET A 115 6.83 -0.40 -2.58
N LEU A 116 5.56 -0.30 -3.00
CA LEU A 116 5.19 -0.14 -4.41
C LEU A 116 5.72 1.18 -4.97
N GLU A 117 5.57 2.27 -4.22
CA GLU A 117 6.11 3.58 -4.59
C GLU A 117 7.63 3.53 -4.76
N ALA A 118 8.37 2.99 -3.79
CA ALA A 118 9.82 2.90 -3.86
C ALA A 118 10.29 2.11 -5.09
N GLY A 119 9.64 0.98 -5.38
CA GLY A 119 9.92 0.19 -6.59
C GLY A 119 9.64 0.96 -7.87
N ALA A 120 8.53 1.72 -7.92
CA ALA A 120 8.14 2.50 -9.07
C ALA A 120 9.09 3.67 -9.31
N ILE A 121 9.36 4.49 -8.29
CA ILE A 121 10.30 5.62 -8.34
C ILE A 121 11.68 5.18 -8.82
N LEU A 122 12.20 4.08 -8.27
CA LEU A 122 13.49 3.56 -8.68
C LEU A 122 13.51 3.21 -10.18
N ASN A 123 12.45 2.56 -10.66
CA ASN A 123 12.31 2.24 -12.08
C ASN A 123 12.21 3.51 -12.95
N VAL A 124 11.54 4.56 -12.48
CA VAL A 124 11.58 5.86 -13.18
C VAL A 124 12.99 6.40 -13.27
N VAL A 125 13.76 6.39 -12.17
CA VAL A 125 15.15 6.87 -12.17
C VAL A 125 15.98 6.06 -13.16
N PHE A 126 15.84 4.74 -13.20
CA PHE A 126 16.53 3.91 -14.19
C PHE A 126 16.07 4.17 -15.62
N PHE A 127 14.80 4.47 -15.84
CA PHE A 127 14.32 4.90 -17.15
C PHE A 127 15.00 6.19 -17.60
N ILE A 128 15.15 7.18 -16.72
CA ILE A 128 15.82 8.46 -17.03
C ILE A 128 17.29 8.25 -17.38
N THR A 129 17.98 7.37 -16.67
CA THR A 129 19.42 7.18 -16.86
C THR A 129 19.78 6.25 -18.02
N THR A 130 18.90 5.29 -18.36
CA THR A 130 19.19 4.26 -19.37
C THR A 130 18.32 4.35 -20.61
N ASN A 131 17.29 5.21 -20.62
CA ASN A 131 16.24 5.29 -21.64
C ASN A 131 15.55 3.95 -21.96
N PHE A 132 15.69 2.96 -21.07
CA PHE A 132 15.09 1.64 -21.27
C PHE A 132 13.59 1.66 -20.91
N ILE A 133 12.76 1.58 -21.94
CA ILE A 133 11.30 1.68 -21.81
C ILE A 133 10.67 0.64 -20.88
N GLY A 134 11.32 -0.52 -20.69
CA GLY A 134 10.83 -1.56 -19.78
C GLY A 134 10.69 -1.08 -18.33
N ASN A 135 11.59 -0.20 -17.87
CA ASN A 135 11.52 0.38 -16.54
C ASN A 135 10.32 1.33 -16.40
N ALA A 136 10.04 2.14 -17.43
CA ALA A 136 8.85 3.01 -17.44
C ALA A 136 7.54 2.20 -17.41
N VAL A 137 7.47 1.13 -18.20
CA VAL A 137 6.32 0.21 -18.20
C VAL A 137 6.12 -0.41 -16.82
N PHE A 138 7.20 -0.88 -16.19
CA PHE A 138 7.14 -1.49 -14.86
C PHE A 138 6.67 -0.51 -13.78
N ALA A 139 7.20 0.72 -13.76
CA ALA A 139 6.74 1.79 -12.88
C ALA A 139 5.24 2.10 -13.11
N GLY A 140 4.79 2.13 -14.36
CA GLY A 140 3.37 2.30 -14.71
C GLY A 140 2.47 1.17 -14.15
N VAL A 141 2.93 -0.08 -14.23
CA VAL A 141 2.21 -1.23 -13.63
C VAL A 141 2.11 -1.07 -12.11
N MET A 142 3.20 -0.69 -11.44
CA MET A 142 3.17 -0.45 -10.00
C MET A 142 2.20 0.68 -9.60
N ALA A 143 2.19 1.78 -10.34
CA ALA A 143 1.22 2.86 -10.14
C ALA A 143 -0.22 2.38 -10.32
N LEU A 144 -0.50 1.55 -11.32
CA LEU A 144 -1.82 0.95 -11.52
C LEU A 144 -2.22 0.06 -10.35
N VAL A 145 -1.30 -0.75 -9.81
CA VAL A 145 -1.56 -1.58 -8.62
C VAL A 145 -1.89 -0.69 -7.41
N MET A 146 -1.22 0.44 -7.23
CA MET A 146 -1.55 1.40 -6.16
C MET A 146 -2.95 2.00 -6.34
N ILE A 147 -3.35 2.33 -7.57
CA ILE A 147 -4.70 2.82 -7.87
C ILE A 147 -5.75 1.75 -7.54
N VAL A 148 -5.53 0.50 -7.95
CA VAL A 148 -6.44 -0.61 -7.62
C VAL A 148 -6.57 -0.78 -6.10
N ARG A 149 -5.46 -0.67 -5.36
CA ARG A 149 -5.48 -0.72 -3.89
C ARG A 149 -6.25 0.43 -3.26
N LEU A 150 -6.17 1.64 -3.84
CA LEU A 150 -6.95 2.79 -3.38
C LEU A 150 -8.46 2.50 -3.49
N VAL A 151 -8.90 1.88 -4.60
CA VAL A 151 -10.32 1.51 -4.79
C VAL A 151 -10.73 0.43 -3.80
N MET A 152 -9.85 -0.55 -3.53
CA MET A 152 -10.11 -1.64 -2.57
C MET A 152 -10.16 -1.19 -1.11
N LEU A 153 -9.76 0.05 -0.77
CA LEU A 153 -9.93 0.58 0.59
C LEU A 153 -11.39 0.56 1.05
N SER A 154 -12.36 0.59 0.13
CA SER A 154 -13.77 0.40 0.47
C SER A 154 -14.06 -0.93 1.17
N SER A 155 -13.24 -1.96 0.96
CA SER A 155 -13.35 -3.29 1.56
C SER A 155 -12.61 -3.42 2.90
N ALA A 156 -12.14 -2.31 3.49
CA ALA A 156 -11.46 -2.32 4.79
C ALA A 156 -12.33 -2.91 5.91
N HIS A 157 -13.64 -2.64 5.89
CA HIS A 157 -14.60 -3.19 6.86
C HIS A 157 -14.63 -4.73 6.82
N VAL A 158 -14.70 -5.33 5.63
CA VAL A 158 -14.69 -6.79 5.45
C VAL A 158 -13.44 -7.40 6.08
N TRP A 159 -12.27 -6.80 5.85
CA TRP A 159 -11.02 -7.30 6.41
C TRP A 159 -11.00 -7.24 7.94
N ILE A 160 -11.50 -6.15 8.52
CA ILE A 160 -11.54 -5.98 9.98
C ILE A 160 -12.50 -6.98 10.61
N ASP A 161 -13.70 -7.14 10.03
CA ASP A 161 -14.71 -8.09 10.52
C ASP A 161 -14.20 -9.54 10.46
N GLU A 162 -13.56 -9.93 9.36
CA GLU A 162 -12.93 -11.26 9.21
C GLU A 162 -11.84 -11.51 10.26
N LYS A 163 -11.08 -10.47 10.63
CA LYS A 163 -10.01 -10.58 11.63
C LYS A 163 -10.55 -10.62 13.04
N TYR A 164 -11.59 -9.84 13.33
CA TYR A 164 -12.27 -9.86 14.63
C TYR A 164 -12.86 -11.26 14.90
N GLN A 165 -13.58 -11.85 13.94
CA GLN A 165 -14.15 -13.20 14.05
C GLN A 165 -13.12 -14.32 14.21
N GLN A 166 -11.88 -14.11 13.77
CA GLN A 166 -10.78 -15.08 13.96
C GLN A 166 -10.16 -15.01 15.36
N MET A 167 -10.45 -13.95 16.12
CA MET A 167 -9.88 -13.69 17.44
C MET A 167 -10.90 -13.82 18.57
N SER A 168 -12.21 -13.79 18.26
CA SER A 168 -13.32 -14.21 19.12
C SER A 168 -13.53 -15.72 19.08
#